data_AF-A0A7K9CWF8-F1
#
_entry.id   AF-A0A7K9CWF8-F1
#
_cell.length_a   1.000
_cell.length_b   1.000
_cell.length_c   1.000
_cell.angle_alpha   90.00
_cell.angle_beta   90.00
_cell.angle_gamma   90.00
#
_symmetry.space_group_name_H-M   'P 1'
#
loop_
_entity.id
_entity.type
_entity.pdbx_description
1 polymer ?
#
loop_
_entity_poly.entity_id
_entity_poly.type
_entity_poly.pdbx_seq_one_letter_code
_entity_poly.pdbx_strand_id
1 'polypeptide(L)'
;SIILIALYVINLAGGTLGVIMMSRQLFQRRPQSVMSIIIISLLLLHTFMLLSIPFRLSYYILGEWKFGRFACKLTSAIIYLHMYTTFTFYMAIILIRLFRLEFRKCYTAAWVTAVWLVGTLVITPILLSIYGTSKTYPSSKCFQFHKEIQEMHMVIVNYCFIGVLVAVCAVLTVVQLSVIYRLAVKYWPDMNSHVEFRAQAKSFFFILVTLVCFMPHHVFRVYYIQNYHLDKDHKLLPYNEIFLALTTMCCLDMLCFIAGIAH
;
A
#
# COMPACT_ATOMS: atom_id res chain seq x y z
N SER A 1 5.39 -16.32 13.90
CA SER A 1 6.05 -15.03 14.20
C SER A 1 7.32 -14.77 13.41
N ILE A 2 8.20 -15.77 13.18
CA ILE A 2 9.49 -15.56 12.47
C ILE A 2 9.32 -14.88 11.10
N ILE A 3 8.38 -15.37 10.28
CA ILE A 3 8.11 -14.79 8.94
C ILE A 3 7.72 -13.30 9.04
N LEU A 4 6.84 -12.95 9.98
CA LEU A 4 6.40 -11.56 10.20
C LEU A 4 7.58 -10.67 10.59
N ILE A 5 8.39 -11.14 11.53
CA ILE A 5 9.60 -10.43 11.99
C ILE A 5 10.53 -10.19 10.79
N ALA A 6 10.81 -11.21 9.98
CA ALA A 6 11.66 -11.10 8.80
C ALA A 6 11.12 -10.07 7.80
N LEU A 7 9.83 -10.14 7.45
CA LEU A 7 9.19 -9.18 6.53
C LEU A 7 9.30 -7.74 7.05
N TYR A 8 8.98 -7.51 8.32
CA TYR A 8 9.05 -6.17 8.91
C TYR A 8 10.47 -5.63 9.01
N VAL A 9 11.46 -6.48 9.31
CA VAL A 9 12.88 -6.07 9.36
C VAL A 9 13.40 -5.72 7.96
N ILE A 10 13.13 -6.56 6.96
CA ILE A 10 13.52 -6.29 5.57
C ILE A 10 12.89 -4.98 5.10
N ASN A 11 11.59 -4.80 5.37
CA ASN A 11 10.88 -3.61 4.97
C ASN A 11 11.39 -2.36 5.70
N LEU A 12 11.66 -2.45 7.01
CA LEU A 12 12.18 -1.33 7.78
C LEU A 12 13.55 -0.90 7.24
N ALA A 13 14.47 -1.85 7.00
CA ALA A 13 15.79 -1.55 6.49
C ALA A 13 15.75 -1.00 5.05
N GLY A 14 15.14 -1.75 4.14
CA GLY A 14 15.10 -1.41 2.71
C GLY A 14 14.21 -0.20 2.41
N GLY A 15 13.06 -0.09 3.07
CA GLY A 15 12.14 1.04 2.91
C GLY A 15 12.73 2.33 3.47
N THR A 16 13.40 2.29 4.62
CA THR A 16 14.10 3.47 5.16
C THR A 16 15.21 3.92 4.22
N LEU A 17 16.01 2.99 3.70
CA LEU A 17 17.03 3.30 2.70
C LEU A 17 16.42 3.95 1.45
N GLY A 18 15.34 3.37 0.92
CA GLY A 18 14.60 3.89 -0.24
C GLY A 18 14.08 5.31 -0.01
N VAL A 19 13.46 5.57 1.15
CA VAL A 19 12.98 6.91 1.54
C VAL A 19 14.13 7.92 1.61
N ILE A 20 15.25 7.56 2.23
CA ILE A 20 16.43 8.44 2.32
C ILE A 20 16.98 8.77 0.94
N MET A 21 17.16 7.76 0.09
CA MET A 21 17.70 7.94 -1.27
C MET A 21 16.77 8.80 -2.14
N MET A 22 15.46 8.51 -2.11
CA MET A 22 14.45 9.28 -2.86
C MET A 22 14.38 10.73 -2.39
N SER A 23 14.41 10.96 -1.06
CA SER A 23 14.43 12.30 -0.48
C SER A 23 15.63 13.12 -0.97
N ARG A 24 16.82 12.51 -0.99
CA ARG A 24 18.04 13.16 -1.50
C ARG A 24 17.91 13.52 -2.98
N GLN A 25 17.39 12.62 -3.81
CA GLN A 25 17.18 12.90 -5.24
C GLN A 25 16.17 14.04 -5.47
N LEU A 26 15.04 14.02 -4.75
CA LEU A 26 14.02 15.07 -4.85
C LEU A 26 14.56 16.43 -4.41
N PHE A 27 15.36 16.47 -3.35
CA PHE A 27 16.00 17.70 -2.87
C PHE A 27 16.97 18.28 -3.90
N GLN A 28 17.78 17.43 -4.53
CA GLN A 28 18.71 17.84 -5.59
C GLN A 28 18.00 18.34 -6.86
N ARG A 29 16.84 17.76 -7.20
CA ARG A 29 16.18 17.97 -8.50
C ARG A 29 15.08 19.03 -8.52
N ARG A 30 14.88 19.84 -7.46
CA ARG A 30 13.82 20.90 -7.35
C ARG A 30 12.47 20.43 -7.94
N PRO A 31 11.58 19.81 -7.16
CA PRO A 31 10.38 19.16 -7.70
C PRO A 31 9.48 20.18 -8.42
N GLN A 32 9.38 20.08 -9.75
CA GLN A 32 8.61 21.00 -10.58
C GLN A 32 7.47 20.34 -11.36
N SER A 33 7.20 19.04 -11.18
CA SER A 33 6.18 18.32 -11.95
C SER A 33 5.00 17.83 -11.10
N VAL A 34 3.85 17.60 -11.74
CA VAL A 34 2.68 16.90 -11.15
C VAL A 34 3.09 15.55 -10.55
N MET A 35 3.94 14.81 -11.26
CA MET A 35 4.48 13.52 -10.81
C MET A 35 5.29 13.67 -9.51
N SER A 36 6.06 14.75 -9.37
CA SER A 36 6.83 15.01 -8.15
C SER A 36 5.94 15.21 -6.93
N ILE A 37 4.77 15.86 -7.07
CA ILE A 37 3.81 16.04 -5.96
C ILE A 37 3.27 14.69 -5.47
N ILE A 38 2.93 13.80 -6.41
CA ILE A 38 2.42 12.46 -6.09
C ILE A 38 3.53 11.60 -5.45
N ILE A 39 4.75 11.64 -6.00
CA ILE A 39 5.91 10.91 -5.44
C ILE A 39 6.25 11.39 -4.02
N ILE A 40 6.20 12.71 -3.75
CA ILE A 40 6.38 13.25 -2.39
C ILE A 40 5.28 12.73 -1.45
N SER A 41 4.04 12.64 -1.93
CA SER A 41 2.94 12.11 -1.11
C SER A 41 3.12 10.62 -0.79
N LEU A 42 3.58 9.82 -1.75
CA LEU A 42 3.98 8.42 -1.53
C LEU A 42 5.12 8.33 -0.52
N LEU A 43 6.17 9.15 -0.66
CA LEU A 43 7.29 9.20 0.26
C LEU A 43 6.85 9.45 1.72
N LEU A 44 5.91 10.38 1.92
CA LEU A 44 5.33 10.66 3.23
C LEU A 44 4.54 9.45 3.77
N LEU A 45 3.71 8.81 2.92
CA LEU A 45 2.99 7.59 3.30
C LEU A 45 3.92 6.45 3.73
N HIS A 46 4.98 6.19 2.95
CA HIS A 46 5.98 5.17 3.31
C HIS A 46 6.68 5.52 4.63
N THR A 47 6.99 6.80 4.85
CA THR A 47 7.60 7.26 6.12
C THR A 47 6.67 6.98 7.32
N PHE A 48 5.38 7.31 7.23
CA PHE A 48 4.41 7.00 8.29
C PHE A 48 4.26 5.50 8.52
N MET A 49 4.22 4.70 7.45
CA MET A 49 4.16 3.24 7.56
C MET A 49 5.42 2.70 8.26
N LEU A 50 6.62 3.11 7.83
CA LEU A 50 7.90 2.69 8.42
C LEU A 50 7.99 3.08 9.90
N LEU A 51 7.50 4.25 10.29
CA LEU A 51 7.45 4.67 11.70
C LEU A 51 6.54 3.77 12.55
N SER A 52 5.51 3.17 11.96
CA SER A 52 4.60 2.25 12.65
C SER A 52 5.17 0.83 12.82
N ILE A 53 6.15 0.43 11.99
CA ILE A 53 6.72 -0.93 11.98
C ILE A 53 7.41 -1.30 13.29
N PRO A 54 8.23 -0.46 13.95
CA PRO A 54 8.86 -0.78 15.22
C PRO A 54 7.89 -1.25 16.31
N PHE A 55 6.68 -0.67 16.37
CA PHE A 55 5.64 -1.07 17.32
C PHE A 55 5.15 -2.50 17.04
N ARG A 56 4.93 -2.84 15.76
CA ARG A 56 4.56 -4.20 15.33
C ARG A 56 5.69 -5.20 15.61
N LEU A 57 6.91 -4.82 15.29
CA LEU A 57 8.09 -5.65 15.50
C LEU A 57 8.28 -5.96 16.98
N SER A 58 8.14 -4.96 17.86
CA SER A 58 8.16 -5.13 19.32
C SER A 58 7.09 -6.13 19.78
N TYR A 59 5.87 -6.03 19.28
CA TYR A 59 4.79 -6.98 19.59
C TYR A 59 5.12 -8.42 19.18
N TYR A 60 5.63 -8.65 17.97
CA TYR A 60 5.93 -10.00 17.51
C TYR A 60 7.18 -10.62 18.16
N ILE A 61 8.11 -9.80 18.64
CA ILE A 61 9.30 -10.25 19.39
C ILE A 61 8.93 -10.56 20.85
N LEU A 62 8.22 -9.65 21.52
CA LEU A 62 7.90 -9.77 22.94
C LEU A 62 6.67 -10.65 23.21
N GLY A 63 5.82 -10.87 22.21
CA GLY A 63 4.57 -11.64 22.35
C GLY A 63 3.43 -10.89 23.07
N GLU A 64 3.68 -9.64 23.48
CA GLU A 64 2.75 -8.77 24.20
C GLU A 64 2.81 -7.31 23.73
N TRP A 65 1.68 -6.62 23.80
CA TRP A 65 1.55 -5.21 23.43
C TRP A 65 1.68 -4.29 24.66
N LYS A 66 2.66 -3.38 24.65
CA LYS A 66 2.97 -2.48 25.79
C LYS A 66 2.60 -1.00 25.59
N PHE A 67 2.20 -0.60 24.37
CA PHE A 67 2.08 0.82 24.01
C PHE A 67 0.68 1.41 24.25
N GLY A 68 -0.19 0.68 24.95
CA GLY A 68 -1.56 1.10 25.24
C GLY A 68 -2.53 0.95 24.06
N ARG A 69 -3.83 1.09 24.33
CA ARG A 69 -4.90 0.80 23.35
C ARG A 69 -4.88 1.76 22.16
N PHE A 70 -4.64 3.05 22.41
CA PHE A 70 -4.62 4.06 21.35
C PHE A 70 -3.57 3.73 20.29
N ALA A 71 -2.32 3.44 20.71
CA ALA A 71 -1.26 3.07 19.78
C ALA A 71 -1.58 1.76 19.03
N CYS A 72 -2.22 0.78 19.68
CA CYS A 72 -2.65 -0.45 19.00
C CYS A 72 -3.61 -0.15 17.86
N LYS A 73 -4.66 0.65 18.13
CA LYS A 73 -5.63 1.05 17.10
C LYS A 73 -4.99 1.88 16.00
N LEU A 74 -4.12 2.83 16.37
CA LEU A 74 -3.44 3.70 15.41
C LEU A 74 -2.50 2.91 14.49
N THR A 75 -1.65 2.05 15.03
CA THR A 75 -0.76 1.17 14.23
C THR A 75 -1.55 0.18 13.37
N SER A 76 -2.74 -0.21 13.80
CA SER A 76 -3.67 -1.01 13.00
C SER A 76 -4.32 -0.21 11.88
N ALA A 77 -4.66 1.07 12.11
CA ALA A 77 -5.21 1.94 11.09
C ALA A 77 -4.17 2.34 10.02
N ILE A 78 -2.93 2.63 10.44
CA ILE A 78 -1.86 3.10 9.55
C ILE A 78 -1.62 2.13 8.38
N ILE A 79 -1.63 0.82 8.60
CA ILE A 79 -1.34 -0.14 7.52
C ILE A 79 -2.43 -0.14 6.43
N TYR A 80 -3.70 0.00 6.82
CA TYR A 80 -4.81 0.06 5.86
C TYR A 80 -4.87 1.41 5.15
N LEU A 81 -4.69 2.51 5.89
CA LEU A 81 -4.57 3.85 5.31
C LEU A 81 -3.42 3.90 4.31
N HIS A 82 -2.26 3.35 4.69
CA HIS A 82 -1.08 3.24 3.83
C HIS A 82 -1.40 2.45 2.56
N MET A 83 -1.96 1.24 2.67
CA MET A 83 -2.28 0.38 1.53
C MET A 83 -3.22 1.07 0.54
N TYR A 84 -4.37 1.58 1.01
CA TYR A 84 -5.38 2.15 0.12
C TYR A 84 -4.99 3.53 -0.45
N THR A 85 -4.28 4.35 0.32
CA THR A 85 -3.80 5.65 -0.18
C THR A 85 -2.65 5.47 -1.18
N THR A 86 -1.73 4.54 -0.92
CA THR A 86 -0.66 4.16 -1.85
C THR A 86 -1.25 3.62 -3.16
N PHE A 87 -2.24 2.72 -3.07
CA PHE A 87 -2.97 2.22 -4.24
C PHE A 87 -3.55 3.37 -5.06
N THR A 88 -4.25 4.31 -4.42
CA THR A 88 -4.85 5.48 -5.08
C THR A 88 -3.80 6.32 -5.82
N PHE A 89 -2.64 6.58 -5.21
CA PHE A 89 -1.55 7.31 -5.86
C PHE A 89 -0.90 6.54 -7.02
N TYR A 90 -0.73 5.22 -6.90
CA TYR A 90 -0.26 4.40 -8.02
C TYR A 90 -1.22 4.44 -9.20
N MET A 91 -2.54 4.31 -8.95
CA MET A 91 -3.53 4.41 -10.01
C MET A 91 -3.48 5.78 -10.69
N ALA A 92 -3.33 6.87 -9.92
CA ALA A 92 -3.17 8.20 -10.47
C ALA A 92 -1.92 8.31 -11.37
N ILE A 93 -0.76 7.79 -10.93
CA ILE A 93 0.47 7.76 -11.76
C ILE A 93 0.23 7.03 -13.07
N ILE A 94 -0.40 5.85 -13.00
CA ILE A 94 -0.66 5.00 -14.16
C ILE A 94 -1.61 5.69 -15.14
N LEU A 95 -2.71 6.26 -14.66
CA LEU A 95 -3.70 6.96 -15.48
C LEU A 95 -3.12 8.21 -16.14
N ILE A 96 -2.38 9.02 -15.39
CA ILE A 96 -1.75 10.23 -15.96
C ILE A 96 -0.78 9.86 -17.09
N ARG A 97 0.01 8.79 -16.92
CA ARG A 97 0.95 8.34 -17.96
C ARG A 97 0.26 7.68 -19.14
N LEU A 98 -0.76 6.86 -18.90
CA LEU A 98 -1.48 6.13 -19.94
C LEU A 98 -2.23 7.09 -20.88
N PHE A 99 -2.91 8.07 -20.31
CA PHE A 99 -3.74 9.02 -21.04
C PHE A 99 -3.05 10.36 -21.32
N ARG A 100 -1.76 10.50 -20.97
CA ARG A 100 -0.98 11.74 -21.10
C ARG A 100 -1.71 12.95 -20.53
N LEU A 101 -2.35 12.79 -19.36
CA LEU A 101 -3.20 13.82 -18.78
C LEU A 101 -2.36 14.99 -18.28
N GLU A 102 -2.64 16.17 -18.81
CA GLU A 102 -1.99 17.41 -18.40
C GLU A 102 -2.82 18.10 -17.31
N PHE A 103 -2.57 17.72 -16.05
CA PHE A 103 -3.16 18.41 -14.92
C PHE A 103 -2.37 19.67 -14.55
N ARG A 104 -3.08 20.77 -14.25
CA ARG A 104 -2.43 21.91 -13.59
C ARG A 104 -1.98 21.48 -12.20
N LYS A 105 -0.78 21.90 -11.79
CA LYS A 105 -0.21 21.63 -10.47
C LYS A 105 -1.18 21.93 -9.31
N CYS A 106 -1.94 23.02 -9.42
CA CYS A 106 -2.94 23.40 -8.42
C CYS A 106 -4.05 22.35 -8.25
N TYR A 107 -4.55 21.76 -9.34
CA TYR A 107 -5.58 20.72 -9.27
C TYR A 107 -5.03 19.42 -8.66
N THR A 108 -3.80 19.02 -9.04
CA THR A 108 -3.14 17.87 -8.43
C THR A 108 -2.90 18.11 -6.94
N ALA A 109 -2.40 19.29 -6.56
CA ALA A 109 -2.19 19.63 -5.15
C ALA A 109 -3.51 19.59 -4.37
N ALA A 110 -4.58 20.19 -4.89
CA ALA A 110 -5.90 20.15 -4.27
C ALA A 110 -6.43 18.71 -4.11
N TRP A 111 -6.29 17.86 -5.14
CA TRP A 111 -6.70 16.46 -5.07
C TRP A 111 -5.87 15.66 -4.04
N VAL A 112 -4.54 15.82 -4.05
CA VAL A 112 -3.65 15.22 -3.05
C VAL A 112 -4.04 15.65 -1.65
N THR A 113 -4.27 16.95 -1.42
CA THR A 113 -4.73 17.48 -0.14
C THR A 113 -6.07 16.88 0.27
N ALA A 114 -7.02 16.74 -0.66
CA ALA A 114 -8.30 16.10 -0.38
C ALA A 114 -8.15 14.63 0.04
N VAL A 115 -7.30 13.87 -0.66
CA VAL A 115 -6.99 12.48 -0.30
C VAL A 115 -6.41 12.39 1.13
N TRP A 116 -5.48 13.28 1.48
CA TRP A 116 -4.94 13.36 2.83
C TRP A 116 -6.00 13.71 3.87
N LEU A 117 -6.83 14.72 3.62
CA LEU A 117 -7.89 15.15 4.55
C LEU A 117 -8.93 14.04 4.76
N VAL A 118 -9.35 13.35 3.70
CA VAL A 118 -10.28 12.21 3.82
C VAL A 118 -9.64 11.09 4.64
N GLY A 119 -8.37 10.76 4.36
CA GLY A 119 -7.63 9.74 5.12
C GLY A 119 -7.52 10.08 6.62
N THR A 120 -7.15 11.32 6.95
CA THR A 120 -6.87 11.74 8.33
C THR A 120 -8.12 12.10 9.13
N LEU A 121 -9.09 12.78 8.53
CA LEU A 121 -10.28 13.31 9.24
C LEU A 121 -11.50 12.39 9.16
N VAL A 122 -11.56 11.49 8.18
CA VAL A 122 -12.72 10.61 7.99
C VAL A 122 -12.34 9.15 8.26
N ILE A 123 -11.39 8.61 7.51
CA ILE A 123 -11.07 7.17 7.58
C ILE A 123 -10.37 6.83 8.90
N THR A 124 -9.42 7.65 9.35
CA THR A 124 -8.69 7.38 10.61
C THR A 124 -9.62 7.34 11.83
N PRO A 125 -10.51 8.33 12.08
CA PRO A 125 -11.43 8.27 13.22
C PRO A 125 -12.39 7.09 13.15
N ILE A 126 -12.88 6.73 11.95
CA ILE A 126 -13.73 5.55 11.75
C ILE A 126 -12.97 4.27 12.15
N LEU A 127 -11.73 4.08 11.70
CA LEU A 127 -10.93 2.90 12.07
C LEU A 127 -10.62 2.88 13.58
N LEU A 128 -10.35 4.04 14.19
CA LEU A 128 -10.12 4.14 15.63
C LEU A 128 -11.39 3.88 16.46
N SER A 129 -12.57 4.22 15.93
CA SER A 129 -13.84 3.95 16.60
C SER A 129 -14.23 2.47 16.47
N ILE A 130 -13.90 1.81 15.37
CA ILE A 130 -14.20 0.38 15.13
C ILE A 130 -13.26 -0.53 15.93
N TYR A 131 -11.94 -0.31 15.86
CA TYR A 131 -10.99 -1.25 16.43
C TYR A 131 -11.07 -1.30 17.96
N GLY A 132 -11.21 -2.49 18.54
CA GLY A 132 -11.14 -2.70 19.99
C GLY A 132 -12.33 -2.16 20.78
N THR A 133 -13.52 -2.14 20.15
CA THR A 133 -14.81 -1.87 20.81
C THR A 133 -15.32 -3.08 21.58
N SER A 134 -14.93 -4.30 21.21
CA SER A 134 -15.28 -5.48 21.98
C SER A 134 -14.60 -5.47 23.35
N LYS A 135 -15.41 -5.51 24.42
CA LYS A 135 -14.96 -5.52 25.84
C LYS A 135 -14.18 -6.78 26.24
N THR A 136 -13.87 -7.69 25.31
CA THR A 136 -13.41 -9.06 25.60
C THR A 136 -11.93 -9.32 25.31
N TYR A 137 -11.16 -8.36 24.78
CA TYR A 137 -9.75 -8.60 24.47
C TYR A 137 -8.82 -8.24 25.64
N PRO A 138 -7.85 -9.11 25.99
CA PRO A 138 -6.84 -8.78 26.98
C PRO A 138 -5.98 -7.60 26.50
N SER A 139 -5.65 -6.68 27.41
CA SER A 139 -4.88 -5.46 27.11
C SER A 139 -3.48 -5.74 26.54
N SER A 140 -2.96 -6.95 26.73
CA SER A 140 -1.66 -7.42 26.23
C SER A 140 -1.69 -7.94 24.78
N LYS A 141 -2.87 -8.09 24.14
CA LYS A 141 -2.99 -8.52 22.74
C LYS A 141 -3.45 -7.37 21.84
N CYS A 142 -2.81 -7.26 20.69
CA CYS A 142 -3.14 -6.31 19.63
C CYS A 142 -3.27 -7.04 18.29
N PHE A 143 -3.92 -6.41 17.30
CA PHE A 143 -4.17 -6.97 15.95
C PHE A 143 -5.13 -8.17 15.90
N GLN A 144 -5.95 -8.34 16.93
CA GLN A 144 -6.97 -9.39 16.98
C GLN A 144 -8.39 -8.80 16.88
N PHE A 145 -8.72 -8.18 15.75
CA PHE A 145 -10.01 -7.46 15.55
C PHE A 145 -11.07 -8.30 14.83
N HIS A 146 -11.05 -9.61 15.06
CA HIS A 146 -11.82 -10.55 14.25
C HIS A 146 -13.32 -10.43 14.44
N LYS A 147 -13.76 -10.21 15.69
CA LYS A 147 -15.19 -10.09 16.00
C LYS A 147 -15.82 -8.91 15.27
N GLU A 148 -15.09 -7.80 15.19
CA GLU A 148 -15.52 -6.59 14.49
C GLU A 148 -15.55 -6.77 12.97
N ILE A 149 -14.60 -7.54 12.40
CA ILE A 149 -14.55 -7.84 10.96
C ILE A 149 -15.73 -8.69 10.50
N GLN A 150 -16.34 -9.48 11.38
CA GLN A 150 -17.47 -10.35 11.05
C GLN A 150 -18.82 -9.66 11.00
N GLU A 151 -18.91 -8.40 11.44
CA GLU A 151 -20.17 -7.67 11.34
C GLU A 151 -20.57 -7.52 9.86
N MET A 152 -21.84 -7.77 9.55
CA MET A 152 -22.33 -7.84 8.16
C MET A 152 -21.92 -6.62 7.33
N HIS A 153 -21.99 -5.42 7.92
CA HIS A 153 -21.61 -4.19 7.24
C HIS A 153 -20.11 -4.13 6.94
N MET A 154 -19.24 -4.62 7.84
CA MET A 154 -17.79 -4.69 7.61
C MET A 154 -17.46 -5.69 6.51
N VAL A 155 -18.14 -6.84 6.49
CA VAL A 155 -17.99 -7.84 5.44
C VAL A 155 -18.33 -7.26 4.06
N ILE A 156 -19.48 -6.57 3.94
CA ILE A 156 -19.90 -5.91 2.69
C ILE A 156 -18.88 -4.88 2.25
N VAL A 157 -18.42 -4.02 3.18
CA VAL A 157 -17.42 -2.99 2.90
C VAL A 157 -16.10 -3.61 2.42
N ASN A 158 -15.61 -4.66 3.10
CA ASN A 158 -14.39 -5.37 2.67
C ASN A 158 -14.54 -5.94 1.26
N TYR A 159 -15.66 -6.62 0.95
CA TYR A 159 -15.87 -7.17 -0.39
C TYR A 159 -15.99 -6.10 -1.47
N CYS A 160 -16.66 -4.97 -1.18
CA CYS A 160 -16.75 -3.85 -2.11
C CYS A 160 -15.36 -3.29 -2.42
N PHE A 161 -14.54 -3.01 -1.39
CA PHE A 161 -13.18 -2.50 -1.58
C PHE A 161 -12.29 -3.50 -2.33
N ILE A 162 -12.34 -4.78 -1.98
CA ILE A 162 -11.60 -5.84 -2.68
C ILE A 162 -12.03 -5.90 -4.15
N GLY A 163 -13.34 -5.90 -4.42
CA GLY A 163 -13.88 -5.96 -5.78
C GLY A 163 -13.44 -4.78 -6.63
N VAL A 164 -13.52 -3.56 -6.10
CA VAL A 164 -13.04 -2.35 -6.78
C VAL A 164 -11.54 -2.43 -7.05
N LEU A 165 -10.74 -2.81 -6.05
CA LEU A 165 -9.29 -2.90 -6.20
C LEU A 165 -8.89 -3.93 -7.27
N VAL A 166 -9.48 -5.13 -7.23
CA VAL A 166 -9.24 -6.19 -8.21
C VAL A 166 -9.66 -5.76 -9.60
N ALA A 167 -10.86 -5.19 -9.76
CA ALA A 167 -11.37 -4.73 -11.06
C ALA A 167 -10.46 -3.65 -11.67
N VAL A 168 -10.10 -2.63 -10.88
CA VAL A 168 -9.22 -1.54 -11.35
C VAL A 168 -7.84 -2.09 -11.73
N CYS A 169 -7.26 -2.98 -10.92
CA CYS A 169 -5.97 -3.57 -11.26
C CYS A 169 -6.02 -4.42 -12.52
N ALA A 170 -7.06 -5.24 -12.69
CA ALA A 170 -7.23 -6.07 -13.87
C ALA A 170 -7.33 -5.20 -15.14
N VAL A 171 -8.20 -4.19 -15.12
CA VAL A 171 -8.39 -3.26 -16.25
C VAL A 171 -7.07 -2.55 -16.58
N LEU A 172 -6.41 -1.94 -15.59
CA LEU A 172 -5.18 -1.20 -15.83
C LEU A 172 -4.04 -2.10 -16.30
N THR A 173 -3.95 -3.33 -15.79
CA THR A 173 -2.93 -4.31 -16.24
C THR A 173 -3.14 -4.67 -17.70
N VAL A 174 -4.37 -5.02 -18.09
CA VAL A 174 -4.71 -5.38 -19.48
C VAL A 174 -4.43 -4.22 -20.42
N VAL A 175 -4.87 -3.01 -20.08
CA VAL A 175 -4.68 -1.83 -20.92
C VAL A 175 -3.19 -1.47 -21.03
N GLN A 176 -2.44 -1.50 -19.93
CA GLN A 176 -1.01 -1.18 -19.94
C GLN A 176 -0.18 -2.21 -20.71
N LEU A 177 -0.45 -3.51 -20.54
CA LEU A 177 0.19 -4.55 -21.34
C LEU A 177 -0.10 -4.37 -22.84
N SER A 178 -1.34 -4.04 -23.19
CA SER A 178 -1.73 -3.78 -24.57
C SER A 178 -0.97 -2.58 -25.17
N VAL A 179 -0.80 -1.50 -24.41
CA VAL A 179 -0.03 -0.33 -24.84
C VAL A 179 1.45 -0.67 -24.96
N ILE A 180 2.05 -1.32 -23.96
CA ILE A 180 3.45 -1.72 -23.99
C ILE A 180 3.74 -2.63 -25.16
N TYR A 181 2.87 -3.62 -25.43
CA TYR A 181 3.00 -4.51 -26.57
C TYR A 181 2.99 -3.74 -27.91
N ARG A 182 2.02 -2.82 -28.10
CA ARG A 182 1.96 -1.97 -29.30
C ARG A 182 3.21 -1.12 -29.49
N LEU A 183 3.72 -0.53 -28.41
CA LEU A 183 4.94 0.29 -28.45
C LEU A 183 6.18 -0.58 -28.72
N ALA A 184 6.25 -1.78 -28.14
CA ALA A 184 7.35 -2.71 -28.35
C ALA A 184 7.44 -3.14 -29.83
N VAL A 185 6.29 -3.44 -30.46
CA VAL A 185 6.22 -3.77 -31.90
C VAL A 185 6.58 -2.55 -32.75
N LYS A 186 6.04 -1.37 -32.42
CA LYS A 186 6.27 -0.13 -33.19
C LYS A 186 7.73 0.31 -33.19
N TYR A 187 8.42 0.17 -32.07
CA TYR A 187 9.79 0.64 -31.87
C TYR A 187 10.84 -0.47 -31.94
N TRP A 188 10.47 -1.65 -32.43
CA TRP A 188 11.41 -2.75 -32.63
C TRP A 188 12.47 -2.39 -33.69
N PRO A 189 13.78 -2.63 -33.47
CA PRO A 189 14.40 -3.26 -32.30
C PRO A 189 14.83 -2.27 -31.18
N ASP A 190 14.87 -0.96 -31.46
CA ASP A 190 15.43 0.06 -30.56
C ASP A 190 14.41 0.62 -29.55
N MET A 191 13.59 -0.23 -28.94
CA MET A 191 12.47 0.22 -28.09
C MET A 191 12.90 1.03 -26.86
N ASN A 192 14.09 0.75 -26.32
CA ASN A 192 14.59 1.40 -25.11
C ASN A 192 15.08 2.84 -25.33
N SER A 193 15.41 3.23 -26.57
CA SER A 193 15.77 4.62 -26.86
C SER A 193 14.56 5.55 -26.78
N HIS A 194 13.36 5.02 -27.07
CA HIS A 194 12.13 5.80 -27.10
C HIS A 194 11.61 6.17 -25.71
N VAL A 195 11.42 7.47 -25.49
CA VAL A 195 10.92 8.04 -24.22
C VAL A 195 9.53 7.52 -23.86
N GLU A 196 8.65 7.34 -24.86
CA GLU A 196 7.28 6.86 -24.65
C GLU A 196 7.24 5.44 -24.08
N PHE A 197 8.05 4.53 -24.63
CA PHE A 197 8.15 3.16 -24.14
C PHE A 197 8.69 3.12 -22.71
N ARG A 198 9.78 3.84 -22.44
CA ARG A 198 10.36 3.95 -21.08
C ARG A 198 9.36 4.51 -20.07
N ALA A 199 8.54 5.49 -20.45
CA ALA A 199 7.53 6.07 -19.58
C ALA A 199 6.44 5.04 -19.19
N GLN A 200 5.97 4.23 -20.16
CA GLN A 200 4.99 3.17 -19.89
C GLN A 200 5.60 1.99 -19.13
N ALA A 201 6.83 1.57 -19.44
CA ALA A 201 7.54 0.56 -18.67
C ALA A 201 7.71 0.96 -17.19
N LYS A 202 8.11 2.22 -16.94
CA LYS A 202 8.17 2.78 -15.57
C LYS A 202 6.79 2.91 -14.92
N SER A 203 5.71 2.96 -15.69
CA SER A 203 4.32 2.98 -15.18
C SER A 203 3.89 1.58 -14.74
N PHE A 204 4.20 0.59 -15.58
CA PHE A 204 3.94 -0.83 -15.33
C PHE A 204 4.64 -1.35 -14.06
N PHE A 205 5.80 -0.77 -13.70
CA PHE A 205 6.44 -1.03 -12.41
C PHE A 205 5.48 -0.89 -11.21
N PHE A 206 4.68 0.18 -11.15
CA PHE A 206 3.73 0.38 -10.05
C PHE A 206 2.57 -0.62 -10.07
N ILE A 207 2.19 -1.12 -11.25
CA ILE A 207 1.23 -2.23 -11.37
C ILE A 207 1.82 -3.50 -10.79
N LEU A 208 3.07 -3.83 -11.15
CA LEU A 208 3.75 -5.00 -10.63
C LEU A 208 3.87 -4.95 -9.10
N VAL A 209 4.25 -3.81 -8.52
CA VAL A 209 4.28 -3.63 -7.06
C VAL A 209 2.90 -3.87 -6.45
N THR A 210 1.83 -3.35 -7.05
CA THR A 210 0.44 -3.58 -6.59
C THR A 210 0.07 -5.06 -6.63
N LEU A 211 0.38 -5.75 -7.73
CA LEU A 211 0.07 -7.17 -7.91
C LEU A 211 0.85 -8.05 -6.92
N VAL A 212 2.12 -7.74 -6.65
CA VAL A 212 2.96 -8.54 -5.76
C VAL A 212 2.67 -8.25 -4.28
N CYS A 213 2.46 -6.98 -3.92
CA CYS A 213 2.33 -6.59 -2.51
C CYS A 213 0.88 -6.61 -2.02
N PHE A 214 -0.10 -6.18 -2.83
CA PHE A 214 -1.48 -5.97 -2.36
C PHE A 214 -2.41 -7.13 -2.70
N MET A 215 -2.33 -7.70 -3.91
CA MET A 215 -3.26 -8.77 -4.33
C MET A 215 -3.26 -9.99 -3.41
N PRO A 216 -2.10 -10.52 -2.94
CA PRO A 216 -2.11 -11.70 -2.10
C PRO A 216 -2.92 -11.50 -0.82
N HIS A 217 -2.83 -10.30 -0.22
CA HIS A 217 -3.65 -9.96 0.94
C HIS A 217 -5.14 -9.93 0.61
N HIS A 218 -5.55 -9.30 -0.48
CA HIS A 218 -6.97 -9.18 -0.82
C HIS A 218 -7.59 -10.54 -1.18
N VAL A 219 -6.87 -11.38 -1.92
CA VAL A 219 -7.29 -12.75 -2.23
C VAL A 219 -7.42 -13.57 -0.95
N PHE A 220 -6.40 -13.54 -0.08
CA PHE A 220 -6.46 -14.25 1.20
C PHE A 220 -7.54 -13.69 2.12
N ARG A 221 -7.81 -12.38 2.08
CA ARG A 221 -8.84 -11.71 2.88
C ARG A 221 -10.24 -12.22 2.52
N VAL A 222 -10.52 -12.44 1.23
CA VAL A 222 -11.77 -13.09 0.79
C VAL A 222 -11.89 -14.48 1.41
N TYR A 223 -10.84 -15.29 1.28
CA TYR A 223 -10.80 -16.64 1.83
C TYR A 223 -10.96 -16.64 3.36
N TYR A 224 -10.30 -15.70 4.04
CA TYR A 224 -10.36 -15.50 5.49
C TYR A 224 -11.78 -15.21 5.96
N ILE A 225 -12.48 -14.27 5.32
CA ILE A 225 -13.86 -13.89 5.68
C ILE A 225 -14.83 -15.07 5.46
N GLN A 226 -14.68 -15.82 4.36
CA GLN A 226 -15.56 -16.96 4.04
C GLN A 226 -15.38 -18.13 5.01
N ASN A 227 -14.13 -18.44 5.37
CA ASN A 227 -13.80 -19.63 6.15
C ASN A 227 -13.67 -19.37 7.65
N TYR A 228 -13.88 -18.13 8.10
CA TYR A 228 -13.72 -17.76 9.50
C TYR A 228 -14.53 -18.65 10.46
N HIS A 229 -15.81 -18.90 10.15
CA HIS A 229 -16.69 -19.69 11.02
C HIS A 229 -16.24 -21.15 11.16
N LEU A 230 -15.42 -21.65 10.23
CA LEU A 230 -14.86 -22.99 10.24
C LEU A 230 -13.51 -23.06 10.98
N ASP A 231 -12.85 -21.92 11.20
CA ASP A 231 -11.53 -21.82 11.82
C ASP A 231 -11.59 -21.80 13.36
N LYS A 232 -12.06 -22.90 13.95
CA LYS A 232 -12.17 -23.06 15.41
C LYS A 232 -10.83 -22.86 16.14
N ASP A 233 -9.72 -23.22 15.49
CA ASP A 233 -8.36 -23.12 16.04
C ASP A 233 -7.69 -21.75 15.80
N HIS A 234 -8.37 -20.80 15.14
CA HIS A 234 -7.82 -19.48 14.79
C HIS A 234 -6.49 -19.55 13.99
N LYS A 235 -6.33 -20.60 13.17
CA LYS A 235 -5.12 -20.83 12.37
C LYS A 235 -5.02 -19.86 11.20
N LEU A 236 -6.12 -19.30 10.71
CA LEU A 236 -6.14 -18.37 9.58
C LEU A 236 -5.66 -16.96 9.94
N LEU A 237 -5.77 -16.59 11.21
CA LEU A 237 -5.31 -15.29 11.73
C LEU A 237 -3.82 -15.00 11.42
N PRO A 238 -2.86 -15.86 11.82
CA PRO A 238 -1.45 -15.59 11.55
C PRO A 238 -1.15 -15.50 10.05
N TYR A 239 -1.86 -16.24 9.19
CA TYR A 239 -1.72 -16.11 7.74
C TYR A 239 -2.26 -14.77 7.24
N ASN A 240 -3.42 -14.30 7.73
CA ASN A 240 -3.95 -12.97 7.40
C ASN A 240 -2.92 -11.88 7.75
N GLU A 241 -2.28 -11.97 8.92
CA GLU A 241 -1.24 -11.01 9.31
C GLU A 241 0.01 -11.12 8.44
N ILE A 242 0.41 -12.31 7.99
CA ILE A 242 1.55 -12.49 7.08
C ILE A 242 1.27 -11.81 5.74
N PHE A 243 0.10 -12.04 5.16
CA PHE A 243 -0.28 -11.38 3.91
C PHE A 243 -0.47 -9.87 4.10
N LEU A 244 -0.97 -9.43 5.25
CA LEU A 244 -1.05 -8.01 5.57
C LEU A 244 0.35 -7.40 5.69
N ALA A 245 1.31 -8.07 6.33
CA ALA A 245 2.71 -7.63 6.39
C ALA A 245 3.36 -7.55 5.01
N LEU A 246 3.02 -8.47 4.09
CA LEU A 246 3.49 -8.44 2.70
C LEU A 246 3.10 -7.14 1.99
N THR A 247 1.93 -6.57 2.28
CA THR A 247 1.51 -5.27 1.70
C THR A 247 2.52 -4.15 2.00
N THR A 248 3.18 -4.22 3.17
CA THR A 248 4.13 -3.20 3.60
C THR A 248 5.41 -3.21 2.78
N MET A 249 5.73 -4.34 2.13
CA MET A 249 6.89 -4.48 1.24
C MET A 249 6.84 -3.53 0.05
N CYS A 250 5.68 -2.93 -0.25
CA CYS A 250 5.60 -1.88 -1.26
C CYS A 250 6.47 -0.67 -0.93
N CYS A 251 6.89 -0.44 0.33
CA CYS A 251 7.84 0.65 0.65
C CYS A 251 9.24 0.44 0.05
N LEU A 252 9.54 -0.75 -0.49
CA LEU A 252 10.76 -1.00 -1.27
C LEU A 252 10.66 -0.41 -2.68
N ASP A 253 9.48 0.04 -3.12
CA ASP A 253 9.24 0.59 -4.44
C ASP A 253 10.16 1.79 -4.74
N MET A 254 10.41 2.66 -3.77
CA MET A 254 11.28 3.83 -3.92
C MET A 254 12.72 3.42 -4.23
N LEU A 255 13.21 2.36 -3.57
CA LEU A 255 14.55 1.83 -3.82
C LEU A 255 14.63 1.21 -5.23
N CYS A 256 13.65 0.38 -5.59
CA CYS A 256 13.57 -0.26 -6.90
C CYS A 256 13.39 0.75 -8.05
N PHE A 257 12.57 1.78 -7.83
CA PHE A 257 12.33 2.85 -8.81
C PHE A 257 13.59 3.67 -9.06
N ILE A 258 14.38 3.95 -8.02
CA ILE A 258 15.68 4.62 -8.17
C ILE A 258 16.67 3.73 -8.93
N ALA A 259 16.78 2.46 -8.57
CA ALA A 259 17.67 1.52 -9.26
C ALA A 259 17.31 1.38 -10.75
N GLY A 260 16.02 1.37 -11.08
CA GLY A 260 15.53 1.35 -12.47
C GLY A 260 15.60 2.68 -13.22
N ILE A 261 15.98 3.79 -12.56
CA ILE A 261 16.30 5.08 -13.22
C ILE A 261 17.79 5.20 -13.52
N ALA A 262 18.64 4.48 -12.80
CA ALA A 262 20.10 4.54 -12.95
C ALA A 262 20.63 3.81 -14.20
N HIS A 263 19.75 3.16 -14.98
CA HIS A 263 20.02 2.51 -16.26
C HIS A 263 19.06 3.06 -17.34
#